data_AF-A0A1G8ZV10-F1
#
_entry.id   AF-A0A1G8ZV10-F1
#
_cell.length_a   1.000
_cell.length_b   1.000
_cell.length_c   1.000
_cell.angle_alpha   90.00
_cell.angle_beta   90.00
_cell.angle_gamma   90.00
#
_symmetry.space_group_name_H-M   'P 1'
#
loop_
_entity.id
_entity.type
_entity.pdbx_description
1 polymer ?
#
loop_
_entity_poly.entity_id
_entity_poly.type
_entity_poly.pdbx_seq_one_letter_code
_entity_poly.pdbx_strand_id
1 'polypeptide(L)'
;MMKKKLLFVCAVILFSHTALAQQLSQNFDASSKIKDYVKNKPDKGQFTAITSSGPGVKISIEQGKLRFDRTGNADFGSLARTVEFSPIPQKLALKFDVSVSKNTAMEAAAALQFGSGFVNENNSLSGTPYENQAAVHSLIGISFGTKEGDFSIRHIGAKQESVVVNGTKTITWVINNSAAPMDYTGPNGQVQNLAADRFDLWINNTLALSKKGATGPDQLLKNFKFSFTKGAGIIDLDNIELTDLSN
;
A
#
# COMPACT_ATOMS: atom_id res chain seq x y z
N MET A 1 3.88 -19.99 -70.62
CA MET A 1 4.42 -20.01 -69.23
C MET A 1 3.69 -18.94 -68.41
N MET A 2 2.60 -19.29 -67.71
CA MET A 2 1.84 -18.35 -66.87
C MET A 2 2.05 -18.70 -65.39
N LYS A 3 2.68 -17.81 -64.64
CA LYS A 3 2.90 -17.95 -63.19
C LYS A 3 1.64 -17.50 -62.44
N LYS A 4 0.89 -18.46 -61.87
CA LYS A 4 -0.16 -18.20 -60.87
C LYS A 4 0.52 -17.74 -59.57
N LYS A 5 0.23 -16.53 -59.10
CA LYS A 5 0.60 -16.08 -57.75
C LYS A 5 -0.59 -16.29 -56.82
N LEU A 6 -0.36 -17.14 -55.83
CA LEU A 6 -1.25 -17.46 -54.72
C LEU A 6 -1.28 -16.26 -53.76
N LEU A 7 -2.47 -15.77 -53.40
CA LEU A 7 -2.65 -14.80 -52.32
C LEU A 7 -3.17 -15.56 -51.09
N PHE A 8 -2.37 -15.61 -50.03
CA PHE A 8 -2.76 -16.15 -48.73
C PHE A 8 -2.97 -14.97 -47.79
N VAL A 9 -4.20 -14.75 -47.34
CA VAL A 9 -4.56 -13.70 -46.37
C VAL A 9 -4.60 -14.33 -45.00
N CYS A 10 -3.60 -14.06 -44.15
CA CYS A 10 -3.64 -14.38 -42.72
C CYS A 10 -4.29 -13.22 -41.96
N ALA A 11 -5.49 -13.42 -41.43
CA ALA A 11 -6.08 -12.52 -40.45
C ALA A 11 -5.48 -12.82 -39.06
N VAL A 12 -4.62 -11.92 -38.57
CA VAL A 12 -4.12 -11.96 -37.18
C VAL A 12 -5.12 -11.22 -36.30
N ILE A 13 -5.86 -11.94 -35.48
CA ILE A 13 -6.69 -11.36 -34.41
C ILE A 13 -5.76 -11.02 -33.25
N LEU A 14 -5.40 -9.74 -33.12
CA LEU A 14 -4.68 -9.20 -31.97
C LEU A 14 -5.66 -9.08 -30.79
N PHE A 15 -5.56 -9.98 -29.81
CA PHE A 15 -6.12 -9.75 -28.48
C PHE A 15 -5.24 -8.75 -27.74
N SER A 16 -5.66 -7.49 -27.67
CA SER A 16 -5.06 -6.48 -26.79
C SER A 16 -5.42 -6.81 -25.34
N HIS A 17 -4.50 -7.47 -24.63
CA HIS A 17 -4.53 -7.51 -23.17
C HIS A 17 -4.01 -6.16 -22.67
N THR A 18 -4.85 -5.39 -21.96
CA THR A 18 -4.38 -4.25 -21.18
C THR A 18 -3.56 -4.80 -20.02
N ALA A 19 -2.23 -4.80 -20.16
CA ALA A 19 -1.34 -5.13 -19.06
C ALA A 19 -1.37 -3.98 -18.05
N LEU A 20 -1.84 -4.24 -16.83
CA LEU A 20 -1.79 -3.27 -15.73
C LEU A 20 -0.35 -2.93 -15.41
N ALA A 21 -0.06 -1.65 -15.13
CA ALA A 21 1.30 -1.20 -14.88
C ALA A 21 1.69 -1.40 -13.41
N GLN A 22 2.54 -2.40 -13.13
CA GLN A 22 3.15 -2.56 -11.82
C GLN A 22 4.11 -1.40 -11.52
N GLN A 23 3.92 -0.73 -10.38
CA GLN A 23 4.69 0.44 -9.94
C GLN A 23 5.65 0.12 -8.78
N LEU A 24 5.29 -0.88 -7.95
CA LEU A 24 6.13 -1.44 -6.88
C LEU A 24 5.83 -2.94 -6.72
N SER A 25 6.83 -3.80 -6.54
CA SER A 25 6.72 -5.22 -6.22
C SER A 25 7.91 -5.62 -5.35
N GLN A 26 7.67 -5.97 -4.09
CA GLN A 26 8.74 -6.31 -3.14
C GLN A 26 8.30 -7.41 -2.15
N ASN A 27 9.10 -8.47 -2.06
CA ASN A 27 8.86 -9.69 -1.26
C ASN A 27 10.01 -10.04 -0.29
N PHE A 28 10.99 -9.16 -0.14
CA PHE A 28 12.15 -9.21 0.74
C PHE A 28 12.97 -10.52 0.80
N ASP A 29 12.86 -11.38 -0.22
CA ASP A 29 13.57 -12.68 -0.26
C ASP A 29 15.02 -12.58 -0.75
N ALA A 30 15.36 -11.51 -1.48
CA ALA A 30 16.65 -11.37 -2.14
C ALA A 30 17.83 -11.05 -1.19
N SER A 31 17.57 -10.51 -0.01
CA SER A 31 18.60 -10.04 0.94
C SER A 31 18.05 -9.89 2.36
N SER A 32 18.91 -10.03 3.36
CA SER A 32 18.58 -9.71 4.76
C SER A 32 18.91 -8.26 5.16
N LYS A 33 19.39 -7.42 4.24
CA LYS A 33 19.87 -6.06 4.53
C LYS A 33 18.90 -5.01 4.01
N ILE A 34 18.44 -4.12 4.90
CA ILE A 34 17.54 -2.99 4.56
C ILE A 34 18.06 -2.16 3.38
N LYS A 35 19.37 -1.87 3.34
CA LYS A 35 19.98 -1.03 2.31
C LYS A 35 19.82 -1.56 0.88
N ASP A 36 19.59 -2.87 0.70
CA ASP A 36 19.43 -3.46 -0.63
C ASP A 36 18.03 -3.17 -1.21
N TYR A 37 17.09 -2.77 -0.34
CA TYR A 37 15.71 -2.40 -0.67
C TYR A 37 15.49 -0.90 -0.75
N VAL A 38 16.54 -0.07 -0.64
CA VAL A 38 16.43 1.39 -0.55
C VAL A 38 17.34 2.06 -1.58
N LYS A 39 16.79 3.03 -2.31
CA LYS A 39 17.55 3.85 -3.28
C LYS A 39 16.90 5.21 -3.47
N ASN A 40 17.72 6.26 -3.59
CA ASN A 40 17.23 7.64 -3.83
C ASN A 40 16.41 7.78 -5.14
N LYS A 41 16.64 6.88 -6.11
CA LYS A 41 15.84 6.71 -7.32
C LYS A 41 15.48 5.23 -7.43
N PRO A 42 14.42 4.78 -6.73
CA PRO A 42 14.09 3.37 -6.64
C PRO A 42 13.56 2.86 -7.99
N ASP A 43 13.87 1.60 -8.29
CA ASP A 43 13.15 0.86 -9.31
C ASP A 43 11.83 0.28 -8.75
N LYS A 44 11.20 -0.64 -9.49
CA LYS A 44 9.96 -1.29 -9.07
C LYS A 44 10.13 -2.18 -7.85
N GLY A 45 11.35 -2.61 -7.50
CA GLY A 45 11.62 -3.41 -6.31
C GLY A 45 11.89 -2.56 -5.07
N GLN A 46 12.29 -1.31 -5.20
CA GLN A 46 12.90 -0.58 -4.08
C GLN A 46 11.99 0.49 -3.48
N PHE A 47 12.29 0.88 -2.25
CA PHE A 47 11.74 2.04 -1.56
C PHE A 47 12.69 3.24 -1.68
N THR A 48 12.17 4.45 -1.50
CA THR A 48 13.03 5.63 -1.37
C THR A 48 13.70 5.67 -0.01
N ALA A 49 12.99 5.24 1.03
CA ALA A 49 13.50 5.20 2.39
C ALA A 49 12.84 4.07 3.20
N ILE A 50 13.62 3.47 4.10
CA ILE A 50 13.15 2.63 5.21
C ILE A 50 13.96 3.08 6.42
N THR A 51 13.32 3.70 7.40
CA THR A 51 14.00 4.51 8.42
C THR A 51 13.35 4.35 9.78
N SER A 52 14.18 4.44 10.82
CA SER A 52 13.76 4.62 12.21
C SER A 52 14.26 5.97 12.71
N SER A 53 13.48 6.67 13.54
CA SER A 53 13.93 7.90 14.19
C SER A 53 14.85 7.65 15.40
N GLY A 54 14.96 6.40 15.86
CA GLY A 54 15.78 6.06 17.02
C GLY A 54 15.69 4.59 17.46
N PRO A 55 16.38 4.21 18.55
CA PRO A 55 16.57 2.81 18.94
C PRO A 55 15.30 2.11 19.46
N GLY A 56 14.26 2.85 19.84
CA GLY A 56 12.97 2.33 20.27
C GLY A 56 12.12 1.72 19.15
N VAL A 57 12.60 1.81 17.89
CA VAL A 57 12.08 1.02 16.76
C VAL A 57 13.23 0.34 16.04
N LYS A 58 13.23 -0.99 16.03
CA LYS A 58 14.15 -1.80 15.24
C LYS A 58 13.48 -2.18 13.92
N ILE A 59 14.19 -1.97 12.82
CA ILE A 59 13.75 -2.38 11.48
C ILE A 59 14.74 -3.43 10.96
N SER A 60 14.23 -4.60 10.55
CA SER A 60 15.06 -5.66 9.99
C SER A 60 14.31 -6.45 8.90
N ILE A 61 15.06 -7.25 8.15
CA ILE A 61 14.48 -8.28 7.29
C ILE A 61 14.59 -9.62 8.03
N GLU A 62 13.46 -10.21 8.38
CA GLU A 62 13.38 -11.47 9.12
C GLU A 62 12.57 -12.47 8.30
N GLN A 63 13.17 -13.62 7.96
CA GLN A 63 12.47 -14.71 7.25
C GLN A 63 11.75 -14.24 5.96
N GLY A 64 12.40 -13.38 5.17
CA GLY A 64 11.83 -12.84 3.93
C GLY A 64 10.81 -11.72 4.15
N LYS A 65 10.69 -11.13 5.35
CA LYS A 65 9.69 -10.09 5.65
C LYS A 65 10.34 -8.83 6.21
N LEU A 66 9.78 -7.68 5.86
CA LEU A 66 10.15 -6.42 6.49
C LEU A 66 9.47 -6.30 7.85
N ARG A 67 10.28 -6.33 8.91
CA ARG A 67 9.84 -6.22 10.31
C ARG A 67 10.04 -4.82 10.85
N PHE A 68 9.01 -4.29 11.48
CA PHE A 68 9.10 -3.17 12.42
C PHE A 68 8.80 -3.67 13.83
N ASP A 69 9.79 -3.63 14.72
CA ASP A 69 9.65 -3.95 16.14
C ASP A 69 9.75 -2.67 16.97
N ARG A 70 8.61 -2.20 17.47
CA ARG A 70 8.49 -0.97 18.25
C ARG A 70 8.32 -1.30 19.72
N THR A 71 9.30 -0.91 20.52
CA THR A 71 9.33 -1.14 21.97
C THR A 71 9.16 0.13 22.79
N GLY A 72 9.34 1.30 22.18
CA GLY A 72 9.26 2.61 22.84
C GLY A 72 8.26 3.57 22.20
N ASN A 73 7.73 4.51 23.00
CA ASN A 73 6.71 5.47 22.58
C ASN A 73 7.27 6.73 21.87
N ALA A 74 8.57 6.99 21.95
CA ALA A 74 9.19 8.23 21.47
C ALA A 74 9.77 8.16 20.05
N ASP A 75 10.22 6.99 19.61
CA ASP A 75 10.78 6.82 18.27
C ASP A 75 9.69 6.53 17.26
N PHE A 76 9.98 6.36 15.97
CA PHE A 76 9.02 6.03 14.90
C PHE A 76 9.70 5.17 13.84
N GLY A 77 8.96 4.28 13.20
CA GLY A 77 9.44 3.53 12.03
C GLY A 77 8.63 3.90 10.79
N SER A 78 9.28 3.97 9.63
CA SER A 78 8.60 4.19 8.37
C SER A 78 9.27 3.52 7.18
N LEU A 79 8.49 3.31 6.13
CA LEU A 79 8.96 3.06 4.78
C LEU A 79 8.24 4.03 3.84
N ALA A 80 8.92 4.51 2.80
CA ALA A 80 8.38 5.51 1.90
C ALA A 80 8.81 5.30 0.43
N ARG A 81 7.87 5.57 -0.48
CA ARG A 81 8.09 5.85 -1.91
C ARG A 81 7.72 7.32 -2.15
N THR A 82 8.72 8.19 -2.10
CA THR A 82 8.56 9.65 -2.25
C THR A 82 9.02 10.15 -3.62
N VAL A 83 9.78 9.34 -4.36
CA VAL A 83 9.94 9.54 -5.81
C VAL A 83 8.58 9.25 -6.46
N GLU A 84 8.08 10.21 -7.23
CA GLU A 84 6.75 10.13 -7.85
C GLU A 84 6.61 8.88 -8.72
N PHE A 85 5.44 8.23 -8.64
CA PHE A 85 5.07 7.19 -9.59
C PHE A 85 4.99 7.77 -11.00
N SER A 86 5.38 6.97 -12.00
CA SER A 86 5.36 7.37 -13.40
C SER A 86 4.87 6.20 -14.27
N PRO A 87 3.69 6.32 -14.90
CA PRO A 87 2.73 7.44 -14.79
C PRO A 87 2.18 7.60 -13.37
N ILE A 88 1.59 8.76 -13.07
CA ILE A 88 0.87 9.01 -11.80
C ILE A 88 -0.47 8.27 -11.89
N PRO A 89 -0.73 7.27 -11.02
CA PRO A 89 -2.00 6.54 -11.03
C PRO A 89 -3.17 7.45 -10.66
N GLN A 90 -4.28 7.32 -11.38
CA GLN A 90 -5.58 7.84 -10.96
C GLN A 90 -6.42 6.75 -10.27
N LYS A 91 -6.11 5.48 -10.54
CA LYS A 91 -6.76 4.30 -9.98
C LYS A 91 -5.67 3.33 -9.57
N LEU A 92 -5.79 2.75 -8.39
CA LEU A 92 -4.68 2.05 -7.75
C LEU A 92 -5.17 0.84 -6.96
N ALA A 93 -4.41 -0.26 -6.98
CA ALA A 93 -4.49 -1.30 -5.96
C ALA A 93 -3.15 -1.44 -5.24
N LEU A 94 -3.18 -1.37 -3.90
CA LEU A 94 -2.08 -1.81 -3.04
C LEU A 94 -2.46 -3.16 -2.43
N LYS A 95 -1.64 -4.17 -2.65
CA LYS A 95 -1.76 -5.50 -2.03
C LYS A 95 -0.52 -5.76 -1.18
N PHE A 96 -0.69 -6.30 0.01
CA PHE A 96 0.42 -6.70 0.88
C PHE A 96 -0.04 -7.70 1.93
N ASP A 97 0.89 -8.50 2.42
CA ASP A 97 0.68 -9.35 3.59
C ASP A 97 1.11 -8.61 4.85
N VAL A 98 0.32 -8.76 5.91
CA VAL A 98 0.60 -8.17 7.22
C VAL A 98 0.31 -9.16 8.34
N SER A 99 1.17 -9.17 9.34
CA SER A 99 0.89 -9.80 10.62
C SER A 99 1.35 -8.91 11.77
N VAL A 100 0.61 -8.96 12.86
CA VAL A 100 0.93 -8.28 14.12
C VAL A 100 1.31 -9.32 15.17
N SER A 101 2.25 -8.99 16.05
CA SER A 101 2.57 -9.80 17.24
C SER A 101 3.12 -8.93 18.37
N LYS A 102 3.18 -9.46 19.60
CA LYS A 102 3.64 -8.75 20.81
C LYS A 102 3.00 -7.38 21.03
N ASN A 103 1.79 -7.17 20.50
CA ASN A 103 1.13 -5.88 20.54
C ASN A 103 0.51 -5.58 21.89
N THR A 104 0.47 -4.30 22.20
CA THR A 104 -0.42 -3.71 23.21
C THR A 104 -1.57 -3.00 22.50
N ALA A 105 -2.76 -3.01 23.10
CA ALA A 105 -3.94 -2.38 22.50
C ALA A 105 -3.65 -0.91 22.16
N MET A 106 -3.87 -0.53 20.90
CA MET A 106 -3.56 0.80 20.40
C MET A 106 -4.38 1.11 19.16
N GLU A 107 -5.13 2.21 19.21
CA GLU A 107 -5.84 2.70 18.03
C GLU A 107 -4.85 3.34 17.04
N ALA A 108 -4.95 2.99 15.76
CA ALA A 108 -4.11 3.53 14.69
C ALA A 108 -2.62 3.53 15.04
N ALA A 109 -2.13 2.38 15.51
CA ALA A 109 -0.73 2.15 15.85
C ALA A 109 0.20 2.52 14.68
N ALA A 110 -0.18 2.05 13.48
CA ALA A 110 0.46 2.41 12.23
C ALA A 110 -0.53 2.98 11.22
N ALA A 111 -0.02 3.62 10.17
CA ALA A 111 -0.80 4.19 9.09
C ALA A 111 -0.17 3.92 7.73
N LEU A 112 -1.00 3.77 6.70
CA LEU A 112 -0.63 3.75 5.30
C LEU A 112 -1.28 4.95 4.61
N GLN A 113 -0.47 5.68 3.85
CA GLN A 113 -0.83 6.95 3.25
C GLN A 113 -0.49 6.95 1.76
N PHE A 114 -1.42 7.46 0.96
CA PHE A 114 -1.19 7.89 -0.41
C PHE A 114 -1.45 9.38 -0.55
N GLY A 115 -0.64 10.06 -1.35
CA GLY A 115 -0.75 11.50 -1.51
C GLY A 115 0.39 12.08 -2.32
N SER A 116 0.69 13.36 -2.10
CA SER A 116 1.71 14.09 -2.85
C SER A 116 2.61 14.93 -1.95
N GLY A 117 3.87 15.09 -2.32
CA GLY A 117 4.82 15.91 -1.56
C GLY A 117 5.27 15.25 -0.25
N PHE A 118 5.24 13.92 -0.18
CA PHE A 118 5.70 13.19 1.01
C PHE A 118 7.22 13.30 1.18
N VAL A 119 7.68 13.20 2.42
CA VAL A 119 9.10 13.24 2.76
C VAL A 119 9.59 11.88 3.26
N ASN A 120 10.88 11.61 3.11
CA ASN A 120 11.46 10.32 3.49
C ASN A 120 11.44 10.07 5.00
N GLU A 121 11.61 11.14 5.78
CA GLU A 121 11.78 11.09 7.23
C GLU A 121 10.54 11.62 7.95
N ASN A 122 10.72 12.20 9.13
CA ASN A 122 9.66 12.89 9.85
C ASN A 122 9.18 14.11 9.05
N ASN A 123 7.86 14.25 8.93
CA ASN A 123 7.25 15.46 8.42
C ASN A 123 7.44 16.57 9.48
N SER A 124 7.97 17.72 9.05
CA SER A 124 8.28 18.83 9.97
C SER A 124 7.05 19.43 10.65
N LEU A 125 5.86 19.29 10.06
CA LEU A 125 4.60 19.80 10.61
C LEU A 125 4.02 18.86 11.68
N SER A 126 4.16 17.54 11.50
CA SER A 126 3.63 16.56 12.45
C SER A 126 4.66 16.14 13.50
N GLY A 127 5.96 16.36 13.25
CA GLY A 127 7.05 15.85 14.07
C GLY A 127 7.20 14.32 14.02
N THR A 128 6.48 13.64 13.13
CA THR A 128 6.46 12.18 12.98
C THR A 128 6.54 11.81 11.50
N PRO A 129 6.79 10.54 11.13
CA PRO A 129 6.71 10.11 9.74
C PRO A 129 5.31 10.23 9.13
N TYR A 130 4.27 10.49 9.94
CA TYR A 130 2.92 10.71 9.47
C TYR A 130 2.82 12.00 8.66
N GLU A 131 2.34 11.91 7.42
CA GLU A 131 2.27 13.06 6.52
C GLU A 131 1.10 14.00 6.85
N ASN A 132 1.29 15.29 6.57
CA ASN A 132 0.27 16.32 6.79
C ASN A 132 -1.02 16.00 6.02
N GLN A 133 -2.18 16.23 6.63
CA GLN A 133 -3.48 15.92 6.03
C GLN A 133 -3.69 16.62 4.68
N ALA A 134 -3.17 17.84 4.51
CA ALA A 134 -3.27 18.57 3.25
C ALA A 134 -2.51 17.90 2.08
N ALA A 135 -1.57 16.99 2.37
CA ALA A 135 -0.80 16.25 1.37
C ALA A 135 -1.40 14.86 1.06
N VAL A 136 -2.39 14.41 1.83
CA VAL A 136 -2.85 13.01 1.85
C VAL A 136 -4.19 12.89 1.10
N HIS A 137 -4.22 12.02 0.10
CA HIS A 137 -5.46 11.61 -0.55
C HIS A 137 -6.17 10.51 0.23
N SER A 138 -5.47 9.39 0.43
CA SER A 138 -6.04 8.17 1.01
C SER A 138 -5.24 7.76 2.24
N LEU A 139 -5.95 7.36 3.29
CA LEU A 139 -5.38 7.07 4.60
C LEU A 139 -6.12 5.92 5.28
N ILE A 140 -5.38 4.88 5.65
CA ILE A 140 -5.84 3.81 6.53
C ILE A 140 -4.86 3.62 7.69
N GLY A 141 -5.33 3.02 8.76
CA GLY A 141 -4.56 2.68 9.94
C GLY A 141 -4.58 1.19 10.23
N ILE A 142 -3.58 0.73 10.96
CA ILE A 142 -3.58 -0.58 11.62
C ILE A 142 -3.80 -0.31 13.11
N SER A 143 -4.92 -0.75 13.64
CA SER A 143 -5.22 -0.71 15.07
C SER A 143 -4.84 -2.05 15.70
N PHE A 144 -4.13 -2.03 16.82
CA PHE A 144 -3.79 -3.21 17.60
C PHE A 144 -4.92 -3.58 18.55
N GLY A 145 -5.30 -4.85 18.55
CA GLY A 145 -6.32 -5.41 19.43
C GLY A 145 -5.80 -5.66 20.86
N THR A 146 -6.69 -6.16 21.70
CA THR A 146 -6.40 -6.43 23.12
C THR A 146 -5.67 -7.74 23.36
N LYS A 147 -5.76 -8.71 22.43
CA LYS A 147 -5.00 -9.95 22.49
C LYS A 147 -3.78 -9.84 21.59
N GLU A 148 -2.75 -10.60 21.94
CA GLU A 148 -1.57 -10.71 21.10
C GLU A 148 -1.94 -11.25 19.71
N GLY A 149 -1.45 -10.56 18.69
CA GLY A 149 -1.69 -10.87 17.28
C GLY A 149 -3.00 -10.33 16.72
N ASP A 150 -3.89 -9.79 17.55
CA ASP A 150 -5.12 -9.18 17.09
C ASP A 150 -4.85 -7.79 16.49
N PHE A 151 -5.43 -7.52 15.33
CA PHE A 151 -5.44 -6.20 14.72
C PHE A 151 -6.69 -5.97 13.86
N SER A 152 -6.97 -4.71 13.54
CA SER A 152 -7.99 -4.30 12.58
C SER A 152 -7.44 -3.22 11.65
N ILE A 153 -8.13 -3.00 10.53
CA ILE A 153 -7.83 -1.92 9.62
C ILE A 153 -8.82 -0.77 9.84
N ARG A 154 -8.28 0.41 10.12
CA ARG A 154 -9.04 1.63 10.42
C ARG A 154 -9.09 2.54 9.20
N HIS A 155 -10.27 3.02 8.84
CA HIS A 155 -10.36 4.28 8.11
C HIS A 155 -10.19 5.44 9.10
N ILE A 156 -8.98 6.00 9.19
CA ILE A 156 -8.63 7.00 10.23
C ILE A 156 -9.51 8.25 10.12
N GLY A 157 -9.74 8.76 8.90
CA GLY A 157 -10.53 9.97 8.68
C GLY A 157 -11.98 9.85 9.15
N ALA A 158 -12.64 8.72 8.85
CA ALA A 158 -14.03 8.47 9.28
C ALA A 158 -14.15 7.76 10.64
N LYS A 159 -13.04 7.42 11.30
CA LYS A 159 -13.00 6.68 12.57
C LYS A 159 -13.77 5.35 12.53
N GLN A 160 -13.70 4.64 11.41
CA GLN A 160 -14.36 3.34 11.20
C GLN A 160 -13.34 2.21 11.22
N GLU A 161 -13.67 1.10 11.86
CA GLU A 161 -12.83 -0.09 11.95
C GLU A 161 -13.39 -1.23 11.11
N SER A 162 -12.50 -2.07 10.59
CA SER A 162 -12.87 -3.42 10.14
C SER A 162 -13.15 -4.34 11.34
N VAL A 163 -13.57 -5.56 11.04
CA VAL A 163 -13.51 -6.65 12.03
C VAL A 163 -12.07 -6.88 12.50
N VAL A 164 -11.91 -7.33 13.75
CA VAL A 164 -10.63 -7.76 14.31
C VAL A 164 -10.24 -9.10 13.67
N VAL A 165 -8.97 -9.21 13.29
CA VAL A 165 -8.37 -10.37 12.65
C VAL A 165 -7.03 -10.70 13.32
N ASN A 166 -6.54 -11.92 13.11
CA ASN A 166 -5.28 -12.40 13.68
C ASN A 166 -4.47 -13.26 12.70
N GLY A 167 -3.19 -13.45 12.98
CA GLY A 167 -2.23 -14.11 12.10
C GLY A 167 -1.97 -13.31 10.81
N THR A 168 -1.33 -13.93 9.83
CA THR A 168 -1.06 -13.25 8.55
C THR A 168 -2.35 -13.05 7.76
N LYS A 169 -2.56 -11.83 7.26
CA LYS A 169 -3.64 -11.47 6.34
C LYS A 169 -3.08 -10.78 5.11
N THR A 170 -3.67 -11.08 3.96
CA THR A 170 -3.47 -10.29 2.76
C THR A 170 -4.45 -9.13 2.78
N ILE A 171 -3.95 -7.90 2.68
CA ILE A 171 -4.76 -6.70 2.55
C ILE A 171 -4.73 -6.28 1.08
N THR A 172 -5.90 -5.99 0.52
CA THR A 172 -6.01 -5.35 -0.80
C THR A 172 -6.78 -4.03 -0.65
N TRP A 173 -6.11 -2.92 -0.92
CA TRP A 173 -6.67 -1.57 -0.84
C TRP A 173 -6.78 -0.99 -2.24
N VAL A 174 -8.01 -0.80 -2.71
CA VAL A 174 -8.31 -0.30 -4.05
C VAL A 174 -8.81 1.13 -3.93
N ILE A 175 -8.18 2.07 -4.63
CA ILE A 175 -8.45 3.51 -4.56
C ILE A 175 -8.80 4.02 -5.96
N ASN A 176 -9.87 4.81 -6.05
CA ASN A 176 -10.23 5.59 -7.23
C ASN A 176 -10.10 7.08 -6.91
N ASN A 177 -9.12 7.76 -7.50
CA ASN A 177 -8.92 9.21 -7.50
C ASN A 177 -9.23 9.82 -8.89
N SER A 178 -9.87 9.06 -9.78
CA SER A 178 -10.35 9.59 -11.05
C SER A 178 -11.70 10.28 -10.89
N ALA A 179 -12.05 11.18 -11.82
CA ALA A 179 -13.31 11.91 -11.81
C ALA A 179 -14.55 11.04 -12.13
N ALA A 180 -14.35 9.76 -12.48
CA ALA A 180 -15.40 8.84 -12.89
C ALA A 180 -15.40 7.57 -12.02
N PRO A 181 -16.54 6.88 -11.89
CA PRO A 181 -16.54 5.55 -11.30
C PRO A 181 -15.66 4.59 -12.11
N MET A 182 -15.14 3.57 -11.43
CA MET A 182 -14.39 2.48 -12.05
C MET A 182 -14.98 1.14 -11.64
N ASP A 183 -14.90 0.16 -12.54
CA ASP A 183 -15.10 -1.23 -12.21
C ASP A 183 -13.76 -1.92 -11.97
N TYR A 184 -13.72 -2.81 -10.99
CA TYR A 184 -12.57 -3.68 -10.73
C TYR A 184 -13.01 -5.05 -10.23
N THR A 185 -12.21 -6.08 -10.50
CA THR A 185 -12.45 -7.42 -9.95
C THR A 185 -11.80 -7.52 -8.58
N GLY A 186 -12.62 -7.73 -7.53
CA GLY A 186 -12.12 -7.91 -6.18
C GLY A 186 -11.40 -9.25 -5.98
N PRO A 187 -10.70 -9.45 -4.84
CA PRO A 187 -10.02 -10.71 -4.52
C PRO A 187 -10.95 -11.94 -4.46
N ASN A 188 -12.26 -11.73 -4.26
CA ASN A 188 -13.27 -12.78 -4.33
C ASN A 188 -13.73 -13.13 -5.77
N GLY A 189 -13.14 -12.52 -6.79
CA GLY A 189 -13.50 -12.70 -8.19
C GLY A 189 -14.75 -11.95 -8.64
N GLN A 190 -15.41 -11.18 -7.76
CA GLN A 190 -16.61 -10.41 -8.10
C GLN A 190 -16.25 -9.01 -8.55
N VAL A 191 -16.93 -8.52 -9.59
CA VAL A 191 -16.80 -7.14 -10.04
C VAL A 191 -17.42 -6.20 -8.99
N GLN A 192 -16.66 -5.19 -8.60
CA GLN A 192 -17.12 -4.07 -7.81
C GLN A 192 -17.15 -2.81 -8.65
N ASN A 193 -18.09 -1.93 -8.33
CA ASN A 193 -18.12 -0.57 -8.85
C ASN A 193 -17.74 0.40 -7.74
N LEU A 194 -16.69 1.19 -7.98
CA LEU A 194 -16.12 2.15 -7.05
C LEU A 194 -16.23 3.57 -7.61
N ALA A 195 -17.05 4.39 -6.96
CA ALA A 195 -17.25 5.79 -7.35
C ALA A 195 -15.95 6.62 -7.27
N ALA A 196 -15.97 7.80 -7.90
CA ALA A 196 -14.89 8.78 -7.80
C ALA A 196 -14.57 9.13 -6.33
N ASP A 197 -13.28 9.30 -6.02
CA ASP A 197 -12.75 9.64 -4.70
C ASP A 197 -13.25 8.72 -3.58
N ARG A 198 -13.25 7.42 -3.90
CA ARG A 198 -13.59 6.34 -2.97
C ARG A 198 -12.52 5.28 -2.95
N PHE A 199 -12.52 4.50 -1.88
CA PHE A 199 -11.75 3.28 -1.78
C PHE A 199 -12.57 2.13 -1.22
N ASP A 200 -12.16 0.93 -1.61
CA ASP A 200 -12.56 -0.33 -0.99
C ASP A 200 -11.32 -0.96 -0.34
N LEU A 201 -11.51 -1.62 0.81
CA LEU A 201 -10.47 -2.39 1.45
C LEU A 201 -10.94 -3.80 1.75
N TRP A 202 -10.13 -4.75 1.34
CA TRP A 202 -10.34 -6.18 1.51
C TRP A 202 -9.33 -6.74 2.50
N ILE A 203 -9.79 -7.69 3.30
CA ILE A 203 -8.95 -8.56 4.10
C ILE A 203 -9.17 -9.98 3.58
N ASN A 204 -8.11 -10.58 3.03
CA ASN A 204 -8.17 -11.77 2.20
C ASN A 204 -9.22 -11.58 1.08
N ASN A 205 -10.29 -12.37 1.10
CA ASN A 205 -11.37 -12.34 0.11
C ASN A 205 -12.65 -11.65 0.63
N THR A 206 -12.59 -10.98 1.78
CA THR A 206 -13.73 -10.31 2.40
C THR A 206 -13.60 -8.79 2.29
N LEU A 207 -14.63 -8.14 1.74
CA LEU A 207 -14.71 -6.68 1.68
C LEU A 207 -14.94 -6.13 3.10
N ALA A 208 -13.90 -5.58 3.70
CA ALA A 208 -13.88 -5.16 5.10
C ALA A 208 -14.34 -3.70 5.28
N LEU A 209 -13.96 -2.82 4.34
CA LEU A 209 -14.43 -1.44 4.29
C LEU A 209 -14.88 -1.15 2.87
N SER A 210 -16.18 -0.94 2.69
CA SER A 210 -16.77 -0.68 1.37
C SER A 210 -17.02 0.81 1.14
N LYS A 211 -16.63 1.30 -0.05
CA LYS A 211 -16.96 2.59 -0.65
C LYS A 211 -16.72 3.77 0.29
N LYS A 212 -15.57 3.76 0.96
CA LYS A 212 -15.18 4.82 1.89
C LYS A 212 -14.64 6.03 1.14
N GLY A 213 -14.96 7.22 1.63
CA GLY A 213 -14.42 8.48 1.11
C GLY A 213 -12.92 8.56 1.25
N ALA A 214 -12.24 9.10 0.24
CA ALA A 214 -10.88 9.59 0.39
C ALA A 214 -10.82 10.67 1.50
N THR A 215 -9.66 10.80 2.14
CA THR A 215 -9.42 11.82 3.17
C THR A 215 -9.21 13.22 2.56
N GLY A 216 -8.57 13.28 1.39
CA GLY A 216 -8.31 14.52 0.66
C GLY A 216 -8.48 14.30 -0.85
N PRO A 217 -9.71 14.36 -1.39
CA PRO A 217 -10.01 13.98 -2.78
C PRO A 217 -9.22 14.77 -3.83
N ASP A 218 -8.83 16.01 -3.54
CA ASP A 218 -8.08 16.86 -4.47
C ASP A 218 -6.58 16.50 -4.56
N GLN A 219 -6.08 15.59 -3.72
CA GLN A 219 -4.68 15.18 -3.71
C GLN A 219 -4.41 14.04 -4.70
N LEU A 220 -3.31 14.13 -5.43
CA LEU A 220 -2.88 13.10 -6.39
C LEU A 220 -2.18 11.93 -5.68
N LEU A 221 -2.24 10.73 -6.28
CA LEU A 221 -1.60 9.50 -5.78
C LEU A 221 -0.14 9.38 -6.22
N LYS A 222 0.70 10.37 -5.86
CA LYS A 222 2.11 10.45 -6.31
C LYS A 222 3.07 9.64 -5.45
N ASN A 223 2.77 9.52 -4.16
CA ASN A 223 3.67 8.98 -3.15
C ASN A 223 2.94 7.99 -2.25
N PHE A 224 3.70 7.08 -1.65
CA PHE A 224 3.24 6.07 -0.70
C PHE A 224 4.09 6.11 0.55
N LYS A 225 3.47 5.98 1.73
CA LYS A 225 4.20 5.86 3.00
C LYS A 225 3.47 4.94 3.96
N PHE A 226 4.23 4.09 4.64
CA PHE A 226 3.78 3.43 5.86
C PHE A 226 4.56 4.00 7.06
N SER A 227 3.86 4.22 8.17
CA SER A 227 4.41 4.82 9.39
C SER A 227 3.88 4.11 10.62
N PHE A 228 4.76 3.57 11.46
CA PHE A 228 4.44 2.99 12.77
C PHE A 228 4.80 4.01 13.87
N THR A 229 3.76 4.67 14.40
CA THR A 229 3.94 5.89 15.21
C THR A 229 3.42 5.80 16.64
N LYS A 230 2.57 4.82 16.96
CA LYS A 230 1.94 4.70 18.29
C LYS A 230 1.93 3.24 18.76
N GLY A 231 1.88 3.06 20.07
CA GLY A 231 1.82 1.74 20.71
C GLY A 231 3.15 1.00 20.65
N ALA A 232 3.16 -0.20 21.25
CA ALA A 232 4.27 -1.14 21.18
C ALA A 232 3.79 -2.46 20.58
N GLY A 233 4.65 -3.08 19.78
CA GLY A 233 4.36 -4.31 19.06
C GLY A 233 5.26 -4.51 17.85
N ILE A 234 5.05 -5.64 17.17
CA ILE A 234 5.73 -6.01 15.94
C ILE A 234 4.73 -5.99 14.79
N ILE A 235 5.10 -5.36 13.68
CA ILE A 235 4.41 -5.45 12.40
C ILE A 235 5.39 -6.05 11.39
N ASP A 236 5.02 -7.20 10.82
CA ASP A 236 5.71 -7.76 9.66
C ASP A 236 4.90 -7.45 8.41
N LEU A 237 5.58 -6.95 7.37
CA LEU A 237 5.04 -6.65 6.06
C LEU A 237 5.78 -7.46 4.99
N ASP A 238 5.04 -7.98 4.03
CA ASP A 238 5.58 -8.77 2.94
C ASP A 238 4.71 -8.67 1.67
N ASN A 239 5.21 -9.15 0.54
CA ASN A 239 4.50 -9.25 -0.74
C ASN A 239 3.81 -7.94 -1.14
N ILE A 240 4.53 -6.82 -1.00
CA ILE A 240 4.01 -5.49 -1.27
C ILE A 240 3.97 -5.26 -2.78
N GLU A 241 2.75 -5.16 -3.31
CA GLU A 241 2.45 -4.94 -4.72
C GLU A 241 1.60 -3.69 -4.89
N LEU A 242 2.05 -2.75 -5.71
CA LEU A 242 1.31 -1.57 -6.10
C LEU A 242 1.08 -1.57 -7.60
N THR A 243 -0.18 -1.69 -8.00
CA THR A 243 -0.60 -1.85 -9.39
C THR A 243 -1.45 -0.65 -9.80
N ASP A 244 -1.03 0.02 -10.87
CA ASP A 244 -1.83 1.06 -11.51
C ASP A 244 -2.99 0.42 -12.28
N LEU A 245 -4.21 0.88 -11.99
CA LEU A 245 -5.46 0.45 -12.61
C LEU A 245 -5.99 1.48 -13.62
N SER A 246 -5.19 2.52 -13.90
CA SER A 246 -5.47 3.55 -14.89
C SER A 246 -5.05 3.02 -16.26
N ASN A 247 -6.00 2.47 -17.00
CA ASN A 247 -5.79 2.12 -18.42
C ASN A 247 -5.66 3.37 -19.28
#